data_AF-A0A931XAD1-F1
#
_entry.id   AF-A0A931XAD1-F1
#
_cell.length_a   1.000
_cell.length_b   1.000
_cell.length_c   1.000
_cell.angle_alpha   90.00
_cell.angle_beta   90.00
_cell.angle_gamma   90.00
#
_symmetry.space_group_name_H-M   'P 1'
#
loop_
_entity.id
_entity.type
_entity.pdbx_description
1 polymer ?
#
loop_
_entity_poly.entity_id
_entity_poly.type
_entity_poly.pdbx_seq_one_letter_code
_entity_poly.pdbx_strand_id
1 'polypeptide(L)'
;MLVALLTVACGGRAEEHLLRGYFDACAAADDVALANVALVTLDPKRDGAVGHFRLAGISAPRRRPASTSSHVTRLSLADPLHSHDDTTATLVSRTVTLRAQVHRAGTVAERPIEVTIERAETGGAVGRWIVVRLVLDGRIVPAASSGRQSGTAP
;
A
#
# COMPACT_ATOMS: atom_id res chain seq x y z
N MET A 1 -37.53 14.67 10.32
CA MET A 1 -36.86 13.81 9.32
C MET A 1 -35.55 14.50 8.95
N LEU A 2 -34.43 14.07 9.54
CA LEU A 2 -33.13 14.73 9.40
C LEU A 2 -32.44 14.20 8.13
N VAL A 3 -32.24 15.08 7.15
CA VAL A 3 -31.52 14.77 5.91
C VAL A 3 -30.03 14.70 6.22
N ALA A 4 -29.47 13.49 6.20
CA ALA A 4 -28.03 13.27 6.33
C ALA A 4 -27.33 13.79 5.07
N LEU A 5 -26.41 14.74 5.26
CA LEU A 5 -25.57 15.29 4.19
C LEU A 5 -24.74 14.17 3.54
N LEU A 6 -24.99 13.96 2.24
CA LEU A 6 -24.13 13.23 1.33
C LEU A 6 -22.81 14.00 1.20
N THR A 7 -21.78 13.62 1.97
CA THR A 7 -20.42 14.11 1.73
C THR A 7 -19.90 13.50 0.43
N VAL A 8 -20.03 14.26 -0.64
CA VAL A 8 -19.39 14.05 -1.93
C VAL A 8 -17.87 14.00 -1.72
N ALA A 9 -17.31 12.80 -1.65
CA ALA A 9 -15.87 12.57 -1.76
C ALA A 9 -15.51 12.44 -3.25
N CYS A 10 -15.72 13.51 -4.03
CA CYS A 10 -15.28 13.58 -5.43
C CYS A 10 -13.90 14.23 -5.50
N GLY A 11 -12.92 13.39 -5.81
CA GLY A 11 -11.50 13.71 -5.86
C GLY A 11 -10.77 12.47 -5.39
N GLY A 12 -10.36 11.61 -6.33
CA GLY A 12 -9.83 10.27 -6.08
C GLY A 12 -8.96 10.23 -4.83
N ARG A 13 -9.41 9.50 -3.82
CA ARG A 13 -8.80 9.51 -2.48
C ARG A 13 -7.32 9.11 -2.60
N ALA A 14 -6.45 9.67 -1.77
CA ALA A 14 -5.01 9.34 -1.79
C ALA A 14 -4.75 7.82 -1.73
N GLU A 15 -5.63 7.09 -1.04
CA GLU A 15 -5.64 5.62 -1.00
C GLU A 15 -5.94 4.99 -2.36
N GLU A 16 -6.91 5.50 -3.12
CA GLU A 16 -7.23 4.97 -4.45
C GLU A 16 -6.07 5.19 -5.42
N HIS A 17 -5.45 6.38 -5.40
CA HIS A 17 -4.31 6.69 -6.25
C HIS A 17 -3.10 5.78 -5.94
N LEU A 18 -2.77 5.62 -4.65
CA LEU A 18 -1.75 4.68 -4.20
C LEU A 18 -2.04 3.25 -4.68
N LEU A 19 -3.26 2.76 -4.43
CA LEU A 19 -3.60 1.36 -4.71
C LEU A 19 -3.67 1.08 -6.20
N ARG A 20 -4.10 2.04 -7.02
CA ARG A 20 -4.04 1.94 -8.48
C ARG A 20 -2.59 1.84 -8.95
N GLY A 21 -1.71 2.76 -8.53
CA GLY A 21 -0.29 2.69 -8.87
C GLY A 21 0.38 1.40 -8.41
N TYR A 22 0.03 0.91 -7.21
CA TYR A 22 0.52 -0.37 -6.69
C TYR A 22 0.09 -1.57 -7.54
N PHE A 23 -1.20 -1.69 -7.89
CA PHE A 23 -1.69 -2.81 -8.70
C PHE A 23 -1.18 -2.74 -10.14
N ASP A 24 -1.07 -1.54 -10.72
CA ASP A 24 -0.49 -1.33 -12.04
C ASP A 24 0.99 -1.77 -12.06
N ALA A 25 1.77 -1.40 -11.03
CA ALA A 25 3.16 -1.83 -10.88
C ALA A 25 3.29 -3.36 -10.69
N CYS A 26 2.37 -4.00 -9.94
CA CYS A 26 2.33 -5.47 -9.82
C CYS A 26 2.03 -6.13 -11.16
N ALA A 27 1.07 -5.60 -11.94
CA ALA A 27 0.70 -6.14 -13.24
C ALA A 27 1.84 -6.00 -14.26
N ALA A 28 2.60 -4.91 -14.20
CA ALA A 28 3.77 -4.65 -15.03
C ALA A 28 5.05 -5.37 -14.56
N ALA A 29 5.04 -5.99 -13.37
CA ALA A 29 6.23 -6.51 -12.70
C ALA A 29 7.34 -5.45 -12.58
N ASP A 30 6.96 -4.20 -12.25
CA ASP A 30 7.89 -3.09 -12.06
C ASP A 30 8.44 -3.08 -10.62
N ASP A 31 9.53 -3.82 -10.42
CA ASP A 31 10.18 -3.96 -9.12
C ASP A 31 10.68 -2.61 -8.55
N VAL A 32 11.03 -1.64 -9.41
CA VAL A 32 11.54 -0.33 -8.98
C VAL A 32 10.38 0.52 -8.46
N ALA A 33 9.26 0.56 -9.16
CA ALA A 33 8.06 1.23 -8.68
C ALA A 33 7.58 0.59 -7.36
N LEU A 34 7.53 -0.74 -7.30
CA LEU A 34 7.09 -1.48 -6.12
C LEU A 34 7.99 -1.22 -4.90
N ALA A 35 9.31 -1.21 -5.06
CA ALA A 35 10.26 -0.94 -3.98
C ALA A 35 10.07 0.44 -3.33
N ASN A 36 9.46 1.39 -4.04
CA ASN A 36 9.22 2.75 -3.54
C ASN A 36 7.88 2.93 -2.82
N VAL A 37 6.91 2.04 -3.04
CA VAL A 37 5.51 2.20 -2.60
C VAL A 37 4.95 1.04 -1.78
N ALA A 38 5.64 -0.10 -1.72
CA ALA A 38 5.13 -1.30 -1.06
C ALA A 38 6.22 -2.17 -0.41
N LEU A 39 5.82 -2.88 0.65
CA LEU A 39 6.60 -3.95 1.28
C LEU A 39 6.06 -5.36 0.96
N VAL A 40 4.92 -5.43 0.27
CA VAL A 40 4.28 -6.67 -0.18
C VAL A 40 4.07 -6.60 -1.68
N THR A 41 4.37 -7.70 -2.37
CA THR A 41 4.22 -7.79 -3.83
C THR A 41 3.18 -8.85 -4.17
N LEU A 42 2.14 -8.45 -4.89
CA LEU A 42 1.19 -9.36 -5.51
C LEU A 42 1.84 -9.94 -6.77
N ASP A 43 1.95 -11.26 -6.86
CA ASP A 43 2.44 -11.91 -8.08
C ASP A 43 1.25 -12.18 -9.01
N PRO A 44 1.13 -11.52 -10.18
CA PRO A 44 -0.02 -11.72 -11.06
C PRO A 44 -0.13 -13.15 -11.62
N LYS A 45 0.96 -13.92 -11.70
CA LYS A 45 0.95 -15.31 -12.16
C LYS A 45 0.41 -16.25 -11.08
N ARG A 46 0.78 -16.02 -9.82
CA ARG A 46 0.38 -16.85 -8.67
C ARG A 46 -0.96 -16.41 -8.08
N ASP A 47 -1.10 -15.12 -7.86
CA ASP A 47 -2.20 -14.50 -7.10
C ASP A 47 -3.30 -13.94 -8.03
N GLY A 48 -3.03 -13.83 -9.34
CA GLY A 48 -3.92 -13.20 -10.31
C GLY A 48 -3.68 -11.69 -10.41
N ALA A 49 -3.92 -11.12 -11.59
CA ALA A 49 -3.78 -9.69 -11.81
C ALA A 49 -5.02 -8.94 -11.34
N VAL A 50 -4.84 -7.90 -10.53
CA VAL A 50 -5.93 -7.01 -10.13
C VAL A 50 -6.15 -5.99 -11.25
N GLY A 51 -7.36 -5.97 -11.81
CA GLY A 51 -7.81 -4.99 -12.78
C GLY A 51 -8.58 -3.85 -12.11
N HIS A 52 -9.80 -3.60 -12.60
CA HIS A 52 -10.66 -2.58 -12.00
C HIS A 52 -11.03 -2.92 -10.55
N PHE A 53 -10.98 -1.92 -9.66
CA PHE A 53 -11.43 -2.05 -8.28
C PHE A 53 -12.20 -0.81 -7.83
N ARG A 54 -13.00 -1.00 -6.79
CA ARG A 54 -13.67 0.06 -6.03
C ARG A 54 -13.37 -0.07 -4.54
N LEU A 55 -13.24 1.07 -3.87
CA LEU A 55 -13.12 1.09 -2.41
C LEU A 55 -14.47 0.74 -1.79
N ALA A 56 -14.48 -0.25 -0.92
CA ALA A 56 -15.63 -0.65 -0.11
C ALA A 56 -15.61 0.04 1.26
N GLY A 57 -14.42 0.34 1.81
CA GLY A 57 -14.30 0.99 3.10
C GLY A 57 -12.86 1.37 3.44
N ILE A 58 -12.72 2.31 4.37
CA ILE A 58 -11.44 2.72 4.94
C ILE A 58 -11.63 2.77 6.46
N SER A 59 -10.76 2.09 7.20
CA SER A 59 -10.81 2.12 8.66
C SER A 59 -10.43 3.49 9.22
N ALA A 60 -10.86 3.78 10.45
CA ALA A 60 -10.28 4.88 11.22
C ALA A 60 -8.74 4.72 11.30
N PRO A 61 -7.98 5.83 11.29
CA PRO A 61 -6.53 5.78 11.42
C PRO A 61 -6.12 5.27 12.80
N ARG A 62 -5.15 4.36 12.83
CA ARG A 62 -4.47 3.92 14.06
C ARG A 62 -3.08 4.53 14.11
N ARG A 63 -2.72 5.15 15.22
CA ARG A 63 -1.42 5.80 15.43
C ARG A 63 -0.57 4.98 16.38
N ARG A 64 0.70 4.80 16.07
CA ARG A 64 1.70 4.19 16.95
C ARG A 64 3.05 4.89 16.78
N PRO A 65 3.87 4.99 17.84
CA PRO A 65 5.26 5.40 17.66
C PRO A 65 5.94 4.50 16.62
N ALA A 66 6.70 5.10 15.72
CA ALA A 66 7.63 4.33 14.91
C ALA A 66 8.70 3.76 15.84
N SER A 67 9.06 2.49 15.68
CA SER A 67 10.36 2.05 16.17
C SER A 67 11.45 2.78 15.37
N THR A 68 12.58 3.09 16.02
CA THR A 68 13.69 3.94 15.54
C THR A 68 14.38 3.46 14.24
N SER A 69 13.80 2.52 13.49
CA SER A 69 14.36 2.01 12.23
C SER A 69 13.34 1.26 11.35
N SER A 70 12.05 1.58 11.44
CA SER A 70 11.05 0.85 10.65
C SER A 70 11.27 1.09 9.14
N HIS A 71 11.31 0.02 8.34
CA HIS A 71 11.46 0.11 6.88
C HIS A 71 10.37 0.99 6.25
N VAL A 72 9.15 0.93 6.81
CA VAL A 72 8.02 1.79 6.42
C VAL A 72 8.34 3.26 6.62
N THR A 73 8.96 3.64 7.75
CA THR A 73 9.29 5.04 8.05
C THR A 73 10.23 5.61 7.00
N ARG A 74 11.28 4.86 6.66
CA ARG A 74 12.28 5.29 5.68
C ARG A 74 11.69 5.44 4.28
N LEU A 75 10.88 4.49 3.84
CA LEU A 75 10.20 4.57 2.53
C LEU A 75 9.14 5.67 2.52
N SER A 76 8.40 5.85 3.61
CA SER A 76 7.34 6.84 3.71
C SER A 76 7.89 8.27 3.71
N LEU A 77 9.00 8.52 4.42
CA LEU A 77 9.67 9.82 4.49
C LEU A 77 10.77 10.00 3.43
N ALA A 78 10.91 9.09 2.46
CA ALA A 78 11.93 9.23 1.44
C ALA A 78 11.65 10.44 0.53
N ASP A 79 12.38 11.53 0.76
CA ASP A 79 12.45 12.73 -0.08
C ASP A 79 13.92 12.91 -0.55
N PRO A 80 14.20 12.94 -1.86
CA PRO A 80 15.55 13.13 -2.38
C PRO A 80 16.12 14.53 -2.10
N LEU A 81 15.28 15.51 -1.78
CA LEU A 81 15.68 16.90 -1.55
C LEU A 81 15.85 17.24 -0.06
N HIS A 82 15.24 16.46 0.84
CA HIS A 82 15.25 16.74 2.28
C HIS A 82 15.42 15.46 3.10
N SER A 83 16.35 15.51 4.06
CA SER A 83 16.41 14.48 5.11
C SER A 83 15.43 14.81 6.22
N HIS A 84 14.74 13.80 6.74
CA HIS A 84 13.82 13.95 7.86
C HIS A 84 14.33 13.15 9.07
N ASP A 85 14.29 13.77 10.25
CA ASP A 85 14.51 13.06 11.51
C ASP A 85 13.35 12.09 11.76
N ASP A 86 13.65 10.79 11.78
CA ASP A 86 12.69 9.72 11.98
C ASP A 86 12.57 9.25 13.44
N THR A 87 13.39 9.80 14.34
CA THR A 87 13.45 9.41 15.76
C THR A 87 12.13 9.66 16.49
N THR A 88 11.38 10.68 16.05
CA THR A 88 10.08 11.07 16.63
C THR A 88 8.89 10.67 15.75
N ALA A 89 9.11 9.87 14.71
CA ALA A 89 8.07 9.52 13.76
C ALA A 89 6.92 8.74 14.42
N THR A 90 5.69 9.07 14.02
CA THR A 90 4.48 8.33 14.33
C THR A 90 4.01 7.63 13.07
N LEU A 91 3.82 6.32 13.13
CA LEU A 91 3.18 5.57 12.05
C LEU A 91 1.67 5.67 12.18
N VAL A 92 1.05 6.11 11.08
CA VAL A 92 -0.39 6.11 10.88
C VAL A 92 -0.74 4.93 9.98
N SER A 93 -1.62 4.05 10.45
CA SER A 93 -2.05 2.84 9.76
C SER A 93 -3.54 2.91 9.43
N ARG A 94 -3.90 2.46 8.22
CA ARG A 94 -5.29 2.29 7.77
C ARG A 94 -5.45 0.94 7.08
N THR A 95 -6.63 0.35 7.26
CA THR A 95 -7.06 -0.80 6.47
C THR A 95 -8.05 -0.32 5.42
N VAL A 96 -7.74 -0.56 4.15
CA VAL A 96 -8.59 -0.26 3.00
C VAL A 96 -9.19 -1.57 2.51
N THR A 97 -10.51 -1.64 2.46
CA THR A 97 -11.23 -2.79 1.89
C THR A 97 -11.68 -2.45 0.48
N LEU A 98 -11.46 -3.38 -0.44
CA LEU A 98 -11.73 -3.22 -1.87
C LEU A 98 -12.62 -4.34 -2.38
N ARG A 99 -13.38 -4.04 -3.44
CA ARG A 99 -13.93 -5.05 -4.36
C ARG A 99 -13.21 -4.91 -5.69
N ALA A 100 -12.48 -5.94 -6.10
CA ALA A 100 -11.60 -5.90 -7.24
C ALA A 100 -11.88 -7.03 -8.22
N GLN A 101 -11.80 -6.74 -9.51
CA GLN A 101 -11.79 -7.74 -10.56
C GLN A 101 -10.40 -8.38 -10.58
N VAL A 102 -10.34 -9.68 -10.31
CA VAL A 102 -9.09 -10.45 -10.35
C VAL A 102 -9.12 -11.35 -11.57
N HIS A 103 -8.13 -11.17 -12.44
CA HIS A 103 -7.92 -11.93 -13.66
C HIS A 103 -6.94 -13.08 -13.36
N ARG A 104 -7.41 -14.33 -13.45
CA ARG A 104 -6.58 -15.52 -13.22
C ARG A 104 -6.97 -16.63 -14.18
N ALA A 105 -6.00 -17.19 -14.90
CA ALA A 105 -6.19 -18.31 -15.83
C ALA A 105 -7.36 -18.10 -16.82
N GLY A 106 -7.45 -16.89 -17.40
CA GLY A 106 -8.52 -16.54 -18.36
C GLY A 106 -9.89 -16.24 -17.74
N THR A 107 -10.05 -16.39 -16.43
CA THR A 107 -11.30 -16.08 -15.71
C THR A 107 -11.17 -14.73 -14.99
N VAL A 108 -12.26 -13.97 -14.95
CA VAL A 108 -12.39 -12.75 -14.15
C VAL A 108 -13.40 -12.98 -13.06
N ALA A 109 -13.02 -12.72 -11.81
CA ALA A 109 -13.91 -12.81 -10.67
C ALA A 109 -13.78 -11.58 -9.76
N GLU A 110 -14.91 -11.09 -9.24
CA GLU A 110 -14.88 -10.04 -8.23
C GLU A 110 -14.49 -10.62 -6.86
N ARG A 111 -13.39 -10.14 -6.29
CA ARG A 111 -12.84 -10.60 -5.01
C ARG A 111 -12.77 -9.46 -4.00
N PRO A 112 -13.06 -9.74 -2.71
CA PRO A 112 -12.70 -8.82 -1.65
C PRO A 112 -11.18 -8.82 -1.45
N ILE A 113 -10.59 -7.63 -1.32
CA ILE A 113 -9.19 -7.45 -0.97
C ILE A 113 -9.11 -6.53 0.24
N GLU A 114 -8.29 -6.89 1.23
CA GLU A 114 -7.95 -6.00 2.32
C GLU A 114 -6.49 -5.57 2.19
N VAL A 115 -6.25 -4.27 2.21
CA VAL A 115 -4.91 -3.70 2.11
C VAL A 115 -4.64 -2.86 3.34
N THR A 116 -3.56 -3.17 4.06
CA THR A 116 -3.06 -2.27 5.11
C THR A 116 -2.04 -1.34 4.50
N ILE A 117 -2.28 -0.05 4.70
CA ILE A 117 -1.36 1.02 4.30
C ILE A 117 -0.85 1.72 5.56
N GLU A 118 0.42 2.11 5.53
CA GLU A 118 1.06 2.88 6.60
C GLU A 118 1.80 4.09 6.05
N ARG A 119 1.82 5.18 6.80
CA ARG A 119 2.71 6.33 6.55
C ARG A 119 3.31 6.83 7.84
N ALA A 120 4.49 7.41 7.75
CA ALA A 120 5.12 8.11 8.86
C ALA A 120 4.73 9.59 8.86
N GLU A 121 4.50 10.13 10.05
CA GLU A 121 4.28 11.54 10.30
C GLU A 121 5.28 11.99 11.37
N THR A 122 5.98 13.08 11.13
CA THR A 122 6.86 13.76 12.10
C THR A 122 6.32 15.15 12.37
N GLY A 123 6.92 15.90 13.30
CA GLY A 123 6.54 17.29 13.54
C GLY A 123 6.72 18.23 12.34
N GLY A 124 7.54 17.84 11.36
CA GLY A 124 7.88 18.67 10.19
C GLY A 124 7.57 18.05 8.83
N ALA A 125 7.11 16.79 8.78
CA ALA A 125 6.86 16.09 7.52
C ALA A 125 5.73 15.07 7.62
N VAL A 126 4.99 14.91 6.53
CA VAL A 126 4.00 13.84 6.35
C VAL A 126 4.47 12.99 5.18
N GLY A 127 4.84 11.76 5.48
CA GLY A 127 5.30 10.81 4.48
C GLY A 127 4.17 10.29 3.59
N ARG A 128 4.59 9.65 2.49
CA ARG A 128 3.68 8.94 1.58
C ARG A 128 3.13 7.67 2.20
N TRP A 129 1.95 7.25 1.77
CA TRP A 129 1.42 5.94 2.11
C TRP A 129 2.22 4.83 1.45
N ILE A 130 2.47 3.76 2.20
CA ILE A 130 3.17 2.55 1.79
C ILE A 130 2.24 1.36 2.00
N VAL A 131 2.14 0.47 1.01
CA VAL A 131 1.37 -0.77 1.12
C VAL A 131 2.18 -1.79 1.92
N VAL A 132 1.72 -2.17 3.10
CA VAL A 132 2.50 -3.03 4.03
C VAL A 132 1.93 -4.43 4.21
N ARG A 133 0.65 -4.62 3.87
CA ARG A 133 -0.02 -5.92 3.96
C ARG A 133 -1.13 -6.01 2.93
N LEU A 134 -1.29 -7.19 2.34
CA LEU A 134 -2.40 -7.47 1.44
C LEU A 134 -3.00 -8.84 1.76
N VAL A 135 -4.33 -8.90 1.81
CA VAL A 135 -5.10 -10.14 1.94
C VAL A 135 -6.00 -10.27 0.72
N LEU A 136 -5.83 -11.37 -0.01
CA LEU A 136 -6.63 -11.74 -1.17
C LEU A 136 -7.22 -13.12 -0.93
N ASP A 137 -8.54 -13.26 -1.10
CA ASP A 137 -9.27 -14.51 -0.85
C ASP A 137 -8.99 -15.09 0.57
N GLY A 138 -8.85 -14.23 1.57
CA GLY A 138 -8.56 -14.64 2.96
C GLY A 138 -7.11 -15.08 3.21
N ARG A 139 -6.26 -15.12 2.17
CA ARG A 139 -4.83 -15.45 2.28
C ARG A 139 -4.00 -14.18 2.34
N ILE A 140 -3.05 -14.14 3.27
CA ILE A 140 -2.03 -13.08 3.34
C ILE A 140 -1.06 -13.27 2.18
N VAL A 141 -0.90 -12.25 1.35
CA VAL A 141 0.15 -12.21 0.33
C VAL A 141 1.49 -11.99 1.04
N PRO A 142 2.50 -12.84 0.76
CA PRO A 142 3.78 -12.75 1.45
C PRO A 142 4.45 -11.39 1.21
N ALA A 143 5.29 -10.98 2.17
CA ALA A 143 6.18 -9.86 1.98
C ALA A 143 6.99 -10.04 0.70
N ALA A 144 7.30 -8.92 0.02
CA ALA A 144 8.21 -8.95 -1.10
C ALA A 144 9.51 -9.60 -0.60
N SER A 145 9.88 -10.75 -1.18
CA SER A 145 11.17 -11.35 -0.91
C SER A 145 12.22 -10.34 -1.35
N SER A 146 12.97 -9.79 -0.40
CA SER A 146 14.09 -8.88 -0.64
C SER A 146 15.20 -9.61 -1.43
N GLY A 147 14.97 -9.85 -2.71
CA GLY A 147 15.81 -10.64 -3.59
C GLY A 147 16.72 -9.77 -4.45
N ARG A 148 17.73 -9.14 -3.83
CA ARG A 148 19.06 -8.86 -4.42
C ARG A 148 20.06 -8.54 -3.31
N GLN A 149 20.59 -9.57 -2.68
CA GLN A 149 22.02 -9.57 -2.34
C GLN A 149 22.73 -10.12 -3.57
N SER A 150 23.17 -9.24 -4.47
CA SER A 150 24.09 -9.57 -5.55
C SER A 150 25.43 -8.97 -5.17
N GLY A 151 26.39 -9.80 -4.79
CA GLY A 151 27.69 -9.32 -4.31
C GLY A 151 28.64 -10.46 -3.97
N THR A 152 28.92 -11.30 -4.95
CA THR A 152 30.16 -12.07 -5.05
C THR A 152 31.37 -11.16 -4.88
N ALA A 153 32.36 -11.57 -4.07
CA ALA A 153 33.80 -11.38 -4.32
C ALA A 153 34.63 -11.90 -3.13
N PRO A 154 35.93 -12.16 -3.33
CA PRO A 154 36.55 -13.15 -4.22
C PRO A 154 36.95 -14.43 -3.47
#